data_AF-A0A7Z3CFJ5-F1
#
_entry.id   AF-A0A7Z3CFJ5-F1
#
_cell.length_a   1.000
_cell.length_b   1.000
_cell.length_c   1.000
_cell.angle_alpha   90.00
_cell.angle_beta   90.00
_cell.angle_gamma   90.00
#
_symmetry.space_group_name_H-M   'P 1'
#
loop_
_entity.id
_entity.type
_entity.pdbx_description
1 polymer ?
#
loop_
_entity_poly.entity_id
_entity_poly.type
_entity_poly.pdbx_seq_one_letter_code
_entity_poly.pdbx_strand_id
1 'polypeptide(L)'
;MISLLVMYCLFSMLLIAAIGMATTSLLAGLAMLIAALLFLPPVNDWFTAKTGKPLTPAFRFLGLIGLIVLSNAALNAQLKQDNIDREVRAAADQKQQAEKEAQEQREYLAAHRPQILQEMQGKVANKDYQAAAVLARKYQGLGDAEVDAIAKTALEGEKSLLDQQRKASLVATLKTLKPQQYQELASTYRQLAALEPDNARYISEAKRLAQLVTDQEAIAKQKAAEHGS
;
A
#
# COMPACT_ATOMS: atom_id res chain seq x y z
N MET A 1 19.35 -22.75 44.71
CA MET A 1 17.99 -22.58 45.29
C MET A 1 17.49 -21.21 44.90
N ILE A 2 16.34 -21.12 44.24
CA ILE A 2 15.70 -19.83 43.96
C ILE A 2 15.07 -19.35 45.28
N SER A 3 15.39 -18.13 45.72
CA SER A 3 14.79 -17.56 46.93
C SER A 3 13.27 -17.41 46.76
N LEU A 4 12.48 -17.63 47.82
CA LEU A 4 11.03 -17.43 47.82
C LEU A 4 10.63 -16.06 47.25
N LEU A 5 11.44 -15.04 47.54
CA LEU A 5 11.28 -13.68 47.00
C LEU A 5 11.27 -13.67 45.47
N VAL A 6 12.21 -14.40 44.84
CA VAL A 6 12.37 -14.46 43.38
C VAL A 6 11.19 -15.19 42.73
N MET A 7 10.63 -16.22 43.38
CA MET A 7 9.42 -16.90 42.88
C MET A 7 8.19 -15.98 42.90
N TYR A 8 8.00 -15.18 43.95
CA TYR A 8 6.91 -14.20 44.00
C TYR A 8 7.08 -13.06 42.99
N CYS A 9 8.31 -12.60 42.72
CA CYS A 9 8.58 -11.63 41.67
C CYS A 9 8.25 -12.20 40.27
N LEU A 10 8.67 -13.44 39.98
CA LEU A 10 8.37 -14.10 38.71
C LEU A 10 6.86 -14.32 38.53
N PHE A 11 6.17 -14.76 39.59
CA PHE A 11 4.71 -14.88 39.58
C PHE A 11 4.04 -13.54 39.25
N SER A 12 4.43 -12.47 39.95
CA SER A 12 3.82 -11.14 39.77
C SER A 12 4.04 -10.61 38.35
N MET A 13 5.25 -10.78 37.80
CA MET A 13 5.56 -10.37 36.43
C MET A 13 4.73 -11.14 35.39
N LEU A 14 4.62 -12.46 35.54
CA LEU A 14 3.84 -13.30 34.63
C LEU A 14 2.33 -13.05 34.76
N LEU A 15 1.85 -12.74 35.97
CA LEU A 15 0.45 -12.39 36.19
C LEU A 15 0.07 -11.09 35.48
N ILE A 16 0.92 -10.06 35.53
CA ILE A 16 0.70 -8.81 34.80
C ILE A 16 0.67 -9.07 33.29
N ALA A 17 1.60 -9.90 32.78
CA ALA A 17 1.62 -10.30 31.37
C ALA A 17 0.35 -11.07 30.98
N ALA A 18 -0.15 -11.97 31.84
CA ALA A 18 -1.38 -12.72 31.61
C ALA A 18 -2.61 -11.81 31.50
N ILE A 19 -2.73 -10.83 32.39
CA ILE A 19 -3.83 -9.84 32.37
C ILE A 19 -3.76 -9.01 31.09
N GLY A 20 -2.57 -8.55 30.70
CA GLY A 20 -2.37 -7.82 29.45
C GLY A 20 -2.79 -8.64 28.23
N MET A 21 -2.33 -9.88 28.13
CA MET A 21 -2.67 -10.77 27.01
C MET A 21 -4.15 -11.13 26.95
N ALA A 22 -4.83 -11.26 28.10
CA ALA A 22 -6.26 -11.58 28.17
C ALA A 22 -7.15 -10.53 27.50
N THR A 23 -6.70 -9.28 27.41
CA THR A 23 -7.44 -8.21 26.70
C THR A 23 -7.48 -8.43 25.18
N THR A 24 -6.47 -9.09 24.63
CA THR A 24 -6.34 -9.39 23.19
C THR A 24 -6.79 -10.80 22.83
N SER A 25 -6.48 -11.78 23.67
CA SER A 25 -6.89 -13.17 23.48
C SER A 25 -7.02 -13.85 24.84
N LEU A 26 -8.26 -14.21 25.19
CA LEU A 26 -8.57 -14.87 26.46
C LEU A 26 -7.77 -16.17 26.62
N LEU A 27 -7.57 -16.91 25.53
CA LEU A 27 -6.81 -18.16 25.53
C LEU A 27 -5.32 -17.94 25.82
N ALA A 28 -4.71 -16.90 25.21
CA ALA A 28 -3.32 -16.54 25.48
C ALA A 28 -3.13 -16.06 26.93
N GLY A 29 -4.07 -15.25 27.43
CA GLY A 29 -4.09 -14.81 28.83
C GLY A 29 -4.21 -15.98 29.82
N LEU A 30 -5.07 -16.95 29.53
CA LEU A 30 -5.23 -18.16 30.35
C LEU A 30 -3.96 -19.04 30.36
N ALA A 31 -3.32 -19.23 29.21
CA ALA A 31 -2.07 -19.98 29.14
C ALA A 31 -0.94 -19.31 29.94
N MET A 32 -0.83 -17.98 29.89
CA MET A 32 0.10 -17.22 30.73
C MET A 32 -0.27 -17.24 32.22
N LEU A 33 -1.56 -17.26 32.55
CA LEU A 33 -2.02 -17.38 33.94
C LEU A 33 -1.64 -18.74 34.53
N ILE A 34 -1.79 -19.82 33.76
CA ILE A 34 -1.32 -21.15 34.16
C ILE A 34 0.20 -21.16 34.33
N ALA A 35 0.94 -20.46 33.46
CA ALA A 35 2.38 -20.32 33.58
C ALA A 35 2.79 -19.57 34.85
N ALA A 36 2.05 -18.53 35.24
CA ALA A 36 2.26 -17.81 36.48
C ALA A 36 2.04 -18.73 37.70
N LEU A 37 0.92 -19.47 37.73
CA LEU A 37 0.58 -20.37 38.84
C LEU A 37 1.64 -21.45 39.11
N LEU A 38 2.42 -21.84 38.09
CA LEU A 38 3.53 -22.79 38.21
C LEU A 38 4.64 -22.32 39.18
N PHE A 39 4.72 -21.02 39.43
CA PHE A 39 5.68 -20.38 40.35
C PHE A 39 5.07 -20.01 41.70
N LEU A 40 3.82 -20.39 41.98
CA LEU A 40 3.21 -20.18 43.29
C LEU A 40 3.63 -21.31 44.26
N PRO A 41 4.22 -21.02 45.44
CA PRO A 41 4.59 -22.05 46.41
C PRO A 41 3.44 -22.98 46.82
N PRO A 42 2.20 -22.49 47.10
CA PRO A 42 1.07 -23.35 47.44
C PRO A 42 0.69 -24.36 46.35
N VAL A 43 0.90 -24.02 45.07
CA VAL A 43 0.60 -24.91 43.94
C VAL A 43 1.58 -26.08 43.92
N ASN A 44 2.84 -25.83 44.29
CA ASN A 44 3.82 -26.89 44.43
C ASN A 44 3.50 -27.82 45.60
N ASP A 45 3.09 -27.28 46.73
CA ASP A 45 2.76 -28.08 47.92
C ASP A 45 1.51 -28.95 47.65
N TRP A 46 0.51 -28.37 46.99
CA TRP A 46 -0.67 -29.09 46.51
C TRP A 46 -0.31 -30.19 45.50
N PHE A 47 0.56 -29.90 44.53
CA PHE A 47 1.01 -30.88 43.54
C PHE A 47 1.80 -32.02 44.19
N THR A 48 2.67 -31.70 45.14
CA THR A 48 3.46 -32.66 45.90
C THR A 48 2.56 -33.57 46.75
N ALA A 49 1.52 -33.01 47.37
CA ALA A 49 0.53 -33.77 48.14
C ALA A 49 -0.25 -34.76 47.27
N LYS A 50 -0.50 -34.44 45.99
CA LYS A 50 -1.23 -35.34 45.06
C LYS A 50 -0.35 -36.37 44.37
N THR A 51 0.85 -35.99 43.97
CA THR A 51 1.71 -36.82 43.08
C THR A 51 2.89 -37.46 43.82
N GLY A 52 3.07 -37.13 45.10
CA GLY A 52 4.16 -37.64 45.92
C GLY A 52 5.56 -37.16 45.52
N LYS A 53 5.66 -36.25 44.53
CA LYS A 53 6.91 -35.71 44.01
C LYS A 53 6.84 -34.19 43.92
N PRO A 54 7.86 -33.45 44.38
CA PRO A 54 7.90 -32.01 44.21
C PRO A 54 8.06 -31.65 42.74
N LEU A 55 7.45 -30.55 42.33
CA LEU A 55 7.63 -29.99 41.00
C LEU A 55 9.05 -29.44 40.91
N THR A 56 9.96 -30.15 40.25
CA THR A 56 11.36 -29.72 40.17
C THR A 56 11.47 -28.40 39.39
N PRO A 57 12.48 -27.57 39.68
CA PRO A 57 12.69 -26.31 38.97
C PRO A 57 12.75 -26.49 37.44
N ALA A 58 13.34 -27.59 36.96
CA ALA A 58 13.44 -27.91 35.54
C ALA A 58 12.07 -28.07 34.87
N PHE A 59 11.13 -28.79 35.50
CA PHE A 59 9.77 -28.95 34.97
C PHE A 59 9.00 -27.62 34.94
N ARG A 60 9.27 -26.72 35.88
CA ARG A 60 8.65 -25.39 35.90
C ARG A 60 9.09 -24.54 34.72
N PHE A 61 10.39 -24.52 34.42
CA PHE A 61 10.91 -23.78 33.27
C PHE A 61 10.47 -24.40 31.94
N LEU A 62 10.42 -25.72 31.83
CA LEU A 62 9.87 -26.40 30.65
C LEU A 62 8.38 -26.06 30.43
N GLY A 63 7.58 -26.10 31.49
CA GLY A 63 6.17 -25.70 31.44
C GLY A 63 5.98 -24.23 31.06
N LEU A 64 6.80 -23.35 31.62
CA LEU A 64 6.82 -21.91 31.27
C LEU A 64 7.11 -21.70 29.79
N ILE A 65 8.17 -22.32 29.25
CA ILE A 65 8.55 -22.18 27.84
C ILE A 65 7.41 -22.68 26.94
N GLY A 66 6.84 -23.86 27.23
CA GLY A 66 5.73 -24.42 26.46
C GLY A 66 4.50 -23.52 26.45
N LEU A 67 4.14 -22.96 27.61
CA LEU A 67 2.99 -22.06 27.74
C LEU A 67 3.22 -20.70 27.09
N ILE A 68 4.46 -20.18 27.10
CA ILE A 68 4.82 -18.96 26.37
C ILE A 68 4.67 -19.18 24.86
N VAL A 69 5.16 -20.31 24.34
CA VAL A 69 5.03 -20.64 22.90
C VAL A 69 3.56 -20.76 22.51
N LEU A 70 2.75 -21.47 23.31
CA LEU A 70 1.31 -21.62 23.07
C LEU A 70 0.58 -20.27 23.11
N SER A 71 0.90 -19.42 24.09
CA SER A 71 0.30 -18.08 24.23
C SER A 71 0.60 -17.21 23.02
N ASN A 72 1.85 -17.22 22.53
CA ASN A 72 2.25 -16.48 21.33
C ASN A 72 1.58 -17.03 20.06
N ALA A 73 1.43 -18.35 19.93
CA ALA A 73 0.74 -18.95 18.79
C ALA A 73 -0.74 -18.53 18.75
N ALA A 74 -1.43 -18.57 19.89
CA ALA A 74 -2.82 -18.15 20.01
C ALA A 74 -3.00 -16.65 19.70
N LEU A 75 -2.12 -15.80 20.22
CA LEU A 75 -2.15 -14.37 20.00
C LEU A 75 -1.90 -14.01 18.51
N ASN A 76 -0.95 -14.67 17.87
CA ASN A 76 -0.65 -14.46 16.45
C ASN A 76 -1.80 -14.94 15.53
N ALA A 77 -2.50 -16.01 15.90
CA ALA A 77 -3.67 -16.46 15.13
C ALA A 77 -4.81 -15.44 15.20
N GLN A 78 -5.07 -14.89 16.40
CA GLN A 78 -6.11 -13.86 16.61
C GLN A 78 -5.78 -12.56 15.87
N LEU A 79 -4.53 -12.08 15.97
CA LEU A 79 -4.10 -10.86 15.27
C LEU A 79 -4.15 -11.01 13.74
N LYS A 80 -3.82 -12.18 13.20
CA LYS A 80 -3.95 -12.43 11.75
C LYS A 80 -5.41 -12.37 11.31
N GLN A 81 -6.32 -12.94 12.10
CA GLN A 81 -7.74 -12.94 11.78
C GLN A 81 -8.34 -11.52 11.85
N ASP A 82 -8.01 -10.76 12.90
CA ASP A 82 -8.45 -9.36 13.03
C ASP A 82 -7.93 -8.47 11.90
N ASN A 83 -6.69 -8.68 11.43
CA ASN A 83 -6.14 -7.91 10.32
C ASN A 83 -6.86 -8.23 9.00
N ILE A 84 -7.15 -9.51 8.73
CA ILE A 84 -7.91 -9.92 7.55
C ILE A 84 -9.32 -9.34 7.61
N ASP A 85 -9.98 -9.42 8.77
CA ASP A 85 -11.33 -8.88 8.94
C ASP A 85 -11.38 -7.36 8.76
N ARG A 86 -10.34 -6.63 9.20
CA ARG A 86 -10.20 -5.18 8.97
C ARG A 86 -10.00 -4.85 7.50
N GLU A 87 -9.16 -5.60 6.78
CA GLU A 87 -8.93 -5.39 5.36
C GLU A 87 -10.19 -5.69 4.53
N VAL A 88 -10.90 -6.77 4.86
CA VAL A 88 -12.16 -7.14 4.20
C VAL A 88 -13.24 -6.09 4.47
N ARG A 89 -13.36 -5.59 5.71
CA ARG A 89 -14.31 -4.52 6.05
C ARG A 89 -13.95 -3.20 5.37
N ALA A 90 -12.68 -2.80 5.37
CA ALA A 90 -12.25 -1.58 4.70
C ALA A 90 -12.51 -1.63 3.19
N ALA A 91 -12.27 -2.78 2.54
CA ALA A 91 -12.59 -2.95 1.13
C ALA A 91 -14.11 -2.93 0.87
N ALA A 92 -14.91 -3.53 1.76
CA ALA A 92 -16.37 -3.52 1.66
C ALA A 92 -16.94 -2.10 1.86
N ASP A 93 -16.44 -1.35 2.85
CA ASP A 93 -16.86 0.02 3.14
C ASP A 93 -16.51 0.97 1.99
N GLN A 94 -15.30 0.84 1.42
CA GLN A 94 -14.90 1.61 0.23
C GLN A 94 -15.81 1.31 -0.96
N LYS A 95 -16.12 0.04 -1.20
CA LYS A 95 -17.01 -0.36 -2.29
C LYS A 95 -18.42 0.20 -2.07
N GLN A 96 -18.95 0.09 -0.86
CA GLN A 96 -20.28 0.59 -0.53
C GLN A 96 -20.35 2.13 -0.63
N GLN A 97 -19.29 2.83 -0.25
CA GLN A 97 -19.21 4.28 -0.37
C GLN A 97 -19.15 4.71 -1.85
N ALA A 98 -18.33 4.04 -2.66
CA ALA A 98 -18.27 4.28 -4.10
C ALA A 98 -19.63 4.00 -4.79
N GLU A 99 -20.34 2.95 -4.38
CA GLU A 99 -21.68 2.64 -4.90
C GLU A 99 -22.70 3.72 -4.52
N LYS A 100 -22.68 4.21 -3.27
CA LYS A 100 -23.54 5.32 -2.82
C LYS A 100 -23.26 6.60 -3.60
N GLU A 101 -22.00 6.98 -3.74
CA GLU A 101 -21.61 8.17 -4.50
C GLU A 101 -22.04 8.06 -5.97
N ALA A 102 -21.85 6.90 -6.60
CA ALA A 102 -22.31 6.66 -7.97
C ALA A 102 -23.84 6.76 -8.09
N GLN A 103 -24.57 6.29 -7.09
CA GLN A 103 -26.02 6.37 -7.06
C GLN A 103 -26.53 7.80 -6.88
N GLU A 104 -25.95 8.57 -5.95
CA GLU A 104 -26.25 9.99 -5.78
C GLU A 104 -25.95 10.79 -7.05
N GLN A 105 -24.84 10.49 -7.74
CA GLN A 105 -24.49 11.13 -9.01
C GLN A 105 -25.47 10.77 -10.12
N ARG A 106 -25.97 9.53 -10.17
CA ARG A 106 -27.01 9.09 -11.12
C ARG A 106 -28.33 9.82 -10.89
N GLU A 107 -28.76 9.92 -9.64
CA GLU A 107 -29.99 10.63 -9.27
C GLU A 107 -29.87 12.12 -9.60
N TYR A 108 -28.72 12.72 -9.29
CA TYR A 108 -28.44 14.11 -9.64
C TYR A 108 -28.45 14.33 -11.15
N LEU A 109 -27.81 13.44 -11.91
CA LEU A 109 -27.80 13.47 -13.37
C LEU A 109 -29.21 13.35 -13.92
N ALA A 110 -30.04 12.44 -13.41
CA ALA A 110 -31.42 12.27 -13.85
C ALA A 110 -32.24 13.54 -13.62
N ALA A 111 -32.05 14.22 -12.48
CA ALA A 111 -32.78 15.44 -12.14
C ALA A 111 -32.30 16.69 -12.91
N HIS A 112 -31.01 16.77 -13.24
CA HIS A 112 -30.37 17.96 -13.82
C HIS A 112 -29.82 17.72 -15.23
N ARG A 113 -30.26 16.65 -15.89
CA ARG A 113 -29.76 16.20 -17.19
C ARG A 113 -29.60 17.33 -18.21
N PRO A 114 -30.59 18.21 -18.45
CA PRO A 114 -30.46 19.24 -19.47
C PRO A 114 -29.38 20.27 -19.15
N GLN A 115 -29.23 20.64 -17.87
CA GLN A 115 -28.22 21.61 -17.45
C GLN A 115 -26.82 21.02 -17.56
N ILE A 116 -26.64 19.75 -17.17
CA ILE A 116 -25.35 19.06 -17.27
C ILE A 116 -24.93 18.91 -18.73
N LEU A 117 -25.86 18.49 -19.60
CA LEU A 117 -25.58 18.38 -21.04
C LEU A 117 -25.23 19.74 -21.64
N GLN A 118 -26.00 20.79 -21.33
CA GLN A 118 -25.73 22.14 -21.81
C GLN A 118 -24.36 22.64 -21.33
N GLU A 119 -24.03 22.42 -20.06
CA GLU A 119 -22.74 22.83 -19.50
C GLU A 119 -21.57 22.08 -20.15
N MET A 120 -21.67 20.75 -20.28
CA MET A 120 -20.65 19.94 -20.93
C MET A 120 -20.47 20.33 -22.40
N GLN A 121 -21.56 20.47 -23.15
CA GLN A 121 -21.52 20.90 -24.55
C GLN A 121 -20.94 22.31 -24.69
N GLY A 122 -21.33 23.25 -23.82
CA GLY A 122 -20.79 24.60 -23.82
C GLY A 122 -19.27 24.62 -23.61
N LYS A 123 -18.77 23.84 -22.64
CA LYS A 123 -17.32 23.73 -22.40
C LYS A 123 -16.58 23.10 -23.58
N VAL A 124 -17.13 22.03 -24.16
CA VAL A 124 -16.55 21.40 -25.38
C VAL A 124 -16.56 22.37 -26.57
N ALA A 125 -17.66 23.09 -26.80
CA ALA A 125 -17.78 24.07 -27.89
C ALA A 125 -16.79 25.23 -27.74
N ASN A 126 -16.54 25.66 -26.50
CA ASN A 126 -15.55 26.69 -26.18
C ASN A 126 -14.10 26.16 -26.16
N LYS A 127 -13.86 24.88 -26.50
CA LYS A 127 -12.56 24.20 -26.40
C LYS A 127 -11.95 24.20 -25.00
N ASP A 128 -12.77 24.40 -23.97
CA ASP A 128 -12.39 24.26 -22.57
C ASP A 128 -12.45 22.79 -22.17
N TYR A 129 -11.57 22.00 -22.80
CA TYR A 129 -11.56 20.55 -22.64
C TYR A 129 -11.17 20.11 -21.24
N GLN A 130 -10.37 20.90 -20.51
CA GLN A 130 -10.03 20.61 -19.11
C GLN A 130 -11.26 20.69 -18.22
N ALA A 131 -12.03 21.78 -18.28
CA ALA A 131 -13.24 21.88 -17.48
C ALA A 131 -14.31 20.89 -17.93
N ALA A 132 -14.41 20.62 -19.23
CA ALA A 132 -15.32 19.59 -19.75
C ALA A 132 -14.95 18.18 -19.24
N ALA A 133 -13.66 17.85 -19.18
CA ALA A 133 -13.17 16.56 -18.69
C ALA A 133 -13.46 16.33 -17.20
N VAL A 134 -13.48 17.39 -16.39
CA VAL A 134 -13.89 17.29 -14.98
C VAL A 134 -15.34 16.84 -14.86
N LEU A 135 -16.25 17.43 -15.63
CA LEU A 135 -17.66 17.00 -15.67
C LEU A 135 -17.81 15.61 -16.28
N ALA A 136 -17.06 15.32 -17.35
CA ALA A 136 -17.04 14.02 -17.99
C ALA A 136 -16.70 12.90 -16.99
N ARG A 137 -15.60 13.02 -16.23
CA ARG A 137 -15.22 12.01 -15.23
C ARG A 137 -16.26 11.82 -14.12
N LYS A 138 -17.06 12.86 -13.83
CA LYS A 138 -18.10 12.81 -12.80
C LYS A 138 -19.36 12.08 -13.25
N TYR A 139 -19.70 12.16 -14.54
CA TYR A 139 -21.00 11.64 -15.03
C TYR A 139 -20.88 10.52 -16.08
N GLN A 140 -19.68 10.27 -16.61
CA GLN A 140 -19.44 9.17 -17.56
C GLN A 140 -19.69 7.81 -16.90
N GLY A 141 -20.30 6.90 -17.65
CA GLY A 141 -20.57 5.53 -17.20
C GLY A 141 -21.74 5.43 -16.21
N LEU A 142 -22.47 6.52 -15.98
CA LEU A 142 -23.66 6.53 -15.14
C LEU A 142 -24.93 6.09 -15.89
N GLY A 143 -24.83 5.79 -17.19
CA GLY A 143 -25.91 5.19 -17.99
C GLY A 143 -26.61 6.14 -18.96
N ASP A 144 -26.09 7.35 -19.18
CA ASP A 144 -26.60 8.30 -20.17
C ASP A 144 -25.71 8.37 -21.41
N ALA A 145 -26.23 7.92 -22.55
CA ALA A 145 -25.47 7.82 -23.79
C ALA A 145 -25.02 9.17 -24.37
N GLU A 146 -25.78 10.25 -24.15
CA GLU A 146 -25.39 11.58 -24.64
C GLU A 146 -24.27 12.15 -23.78
N VAL A 147 -24.35 11.98 -22.46
CA VAL A 147 -23.26 12.33 -21.54
C VAL A 147 -21.99 11.57 -21.91
N ASP A 148 -22.09 10.27 -22.14
CA ASP A 148 -20.94 9.44 -22.50
C ASP A 148 -20.30 9.86 -23.84
N ALA A 149 -21.12 10.26 -24.83
CA ALA A 149 -20.63 10.76 -26.11
C ALA A 149 -19.85 12.08 -25.93
N ILE A 150 -20.40 13.04 -25.18
CA ILE A 150 -19.73 14.32 -24.91
C ILE A 150 -18.48 14.12 -24.03
N ALA A 151 -18.57 13.22 -23.05
CA ALA A 151 -17.46 12.86 -22.18
C ALA A 151 -16.26 12.34 -22.98
N LYS A 152 -16.50 11.48 -23.98
CA LYS A 152 -15.45 11.00 -24.88
C LYS A 152 -14.75 12.15 -25.60
N THR A 153 -15.51 13.06 -26.20
CA THR A 153 -14.94 14.23 -26.89
C THR A 153 -14.15 15.13 -25.93
N ALA A 154 -14.67 15.36 -24.72
CA ALA A 154 -13.99 16.17 -23.71
C ALA A 154 -12.65 15.56 -23.29
N LEU A 155 -12.62 14.26 -23.00
CA LEU A 155 -11.41 13.54 -22.57
C LEU A 155 -10.38 13.42 -23.69
N GLU A 156 -10.81 13.18 -24.93
CA GLU A 156 -9.92 13.16 -26.10
C GLU A 156 -9.31 14.55 -26.36
N GLY A 157 -10.11 15.61 -26.26
CA GLY A 157 -9.64 16.99 -26.40
C GLY A 157 -8.66 17.39 -25.29
N GLU A 158 -8.94 17.02 -24.03
CA GLU A 158 -8.05 17.29 -22.90
C GLU A 158 -6.73 16.53 -23.06
N LYS A 159 -6.79 15.25 -23.44
CA LYS A 159 -5.59 14.45 -23.71
C LYS A 159 -4.74 15.11 -24.80
N SER A 160 -5.35 15.51 -25.92
CA SER A 160 -4.63 16.20 -27.00
C SER A 160 -3.96 17.48 -26.52
N LEU A 161 -4.65 18.28 -25.71
CA LEU A 161 -4.12 19.51 -25.12
C LEU A 161 -2.94 19.24 -24.17
N LEU A 162 -3.05 18.22 -23.32
CA LEU A 162 -1.97 17.80 -22.43
C LEU A 162 -0.76 17.25 -23.20
N ASP A 163 -0.99 16.47 -24.26
CA ASP A 163 0.07 15.94 -25.12
C ASP A 163 0.80 17.08 -25.85
N GLN A 164 0.07 18.10 -26.33
CA GLN A 164 0.67 19.30 -26.92
C GLN A 164 1.49 20.10 -25.92
N GLN A 165 0.99 20.33 -24.71
CA GLN A 165 1.73 21.01 -23.64
C GLN A 165 2.99 20.24 -23.25
N ARG A 166 2.88 18.91 -23.09
CA ARG A 166 4.00 18.03 -22.80
C ARG A 166 5.04 18.08 -23.91
N LYS A 167 4.62 18.01 -25.18
CA LYS A 167 5.52 18.16 -26.33
C LYS A 167 6.23 19.51 -26.31
N ALA A 168 5.51 20.61 -26.11
CA ALA A 168 6.10 21.95 -26.05
C ALA A 168 7.15 22.06 -24.93
N SER A 169 6.84 21.51 -23.74
CA SER A 169 7.77 21.44 -22.62
C SER A 169 9.01 20.61 -22.94
N LEU A 170 8.86 19.43 -23.55
CA LEU A 170 9.99 18.57 -23.92
C LEU A 170 10.89 19.23 -24.97
N VAL A 171 10.30 19.90 -25.96
CA VAL A 171 11.05 20.68 -26.96
C VAL A 171 11.78 21.85 -26.32
N ALA A 172 11.20 22.52 -25.32
CA ALA A 172 11.88 23.55 -24.56
C ALA A 172 13.06 22.98 -23.75
N THR A 173 12.88 21.84 -23.08
CA THR A 173 13.95 21.12 -22.38
C THR A 173 15.11 20.78 -23.30
N LEU A 174 14.85 20.30 -24.52
CA LEU A 174 15.90 20.02 -25.50
C LEU A 174 16.76 21.25 -25.85
N LYS A 175 16.20 22.46 -25.80
CA LYS A 175 16.96 23.70 -26.08
C LYS A 175 17.87 24.11 -24.92
N THR A 176 17.55 23.68 -23.70
CA THR A 176 18.33 24.02 -22.50
C THR A 176 19.39 22.97 -22.16
N LEU A 177 19.20 21.72 -22.60
CA LEU A 177 20.14 20.63 -22.32
C LEU A 177 21.44 20.80 -23.10
N LYS A 178 22.56 20.57 -22.42
CA LYS A 178 23.89 20.56 -23.04
C LYS A 178 24.11 19.25 -23.81
N PRO A 179 24.91 19.27 -24.89
CA PRO A 179 25.18 18.06 -25.69
C PRO A 179 25.77 16.87 -24.91
N GLN A 180 26.38 17.11 -23.75
CA GLN A 180 26.98 16.08 -22.88
C GLN A 180 26.00 15.45 -21.89
N GLN A 181 24.78 15.99 -21.76
CA GLN A 181 23.72 15.47 -20.88
C GLN A 181 22.96 14.32 -21.58
N TYR A 182 23.70 13.26 -21.91
CA TYR A 182 23.21 12.17 -22.75
C TYR A 182 22.00 11.44 -22.14
N GLN A 183 21.96 11.31 -20.81
CA GLN A 183 20.88 10.61 -20.11
C GLN A 183 19.56 11.41 -20.16
N GLU A 184 19.62 12.71 -19.87
CA GLU A 184 18.48 13.61 -19.95
C GLU A 184 18.00 13.77 -21.40
N LEU A 185 18.93 13.91 -22.35
CA LEU A 185 18.62 13.96 -23.78
C LEU A 185 17.95 12.66 -24.25
N ALA A 186 18.48 11.50 -23.89
CA ALA A 186 17.88 10.20 -24.24
C ALA A 186 16.47 10.06 -23.68
N SER A 187 16.25 10.46 -22.43
CA SER A 187 14.93 10.41 -21.79
C SER A 187 13.94 11.36 -22.46
N THR A 188 14.38 12.55 -22.85
CA THR A 188 13.53 13.57 -23.49
C THR A 188 13.13 13.15 -24.90
N TYR A 189 14.07 12.64 -25.71
CA TYR A 189 13.77 12.11 -27.04
C TYR A 189 12.88 10.85 -27.00
N ARG A 190 13.06 9.98 -26.00
CA ARG A 190 12.16 8.82 -25.80
C ARG A 190 10.73 9.25 -25.52
N GLN A 191 10.54 10.25 -24.67
CA GLN A 191 9.20 10.78 -24.37
C GLN A 191 8.57 11.45 -25.60
N LEU A 192 9.36 12.17 -26.40
CA LEU A 192 8.90 12.76 -27.67
C LEU A 192 8.52 11.69 -28.71
N ALA A 193 9.31 10.62 -28.83
CA ALA A 193 9.01 9.51 -29.73
C ALA A 193 7.73 8.74 -29.32
N ALA A 194 7.41 8.69 -28.02
CA ALA A 194 6.15 8.11 -27.55
C ALA A 194 4.93 8.99 -27.85
N LEU A 195 5.10 10.32 -27.88
CA LEU A 195 4.04 11.27 -28.24
C LEU A 195 3.85 11.38 -29.76
N GLU A 196 4.92 11.24 -30.54
CA GLU A 196 4.91 11.30 -32.01
C GLU A 196 5.57 10.06 -32.62
N PRO A 197 4.85 8.92 -32.67
CA PRO A 197 5.39 7.67 -33.21
C PRO A 197 5.72 7.73 -34.70
N ASP A 198 5.18 8.71 -35.44
CA ASP A 198 5.48 8.89 -36.86
C ASP A 198 6.73 9.76 -37.11
N ASN A 199 7.29 10.36 -36.05
CA ASN A 199 8.46 11.23 -36.17
C ASN A 199 9.76 10.42 -36.16
N ALA A 200 10.21 10.01 -37.35
CA ALA A 200 11.43 9.23 -37.55
C ALA A 200 12.69 9.86 -36.92
N ARG A 201 12.74 11.20 -36.81
CA ARG A 201 13.87 11.91 -36.18
C ARG A 201 13.91 11.68 -34.67
N TYR A 202 12.76 11.73 -33.99
CA TYR A 202 12.73 11.49 -32.55
C TYR A 202 13.06 10.03 -32.21
N ILE A 203 12.58 9.10 -33.02
CA ILE A 203 12.86 7.67 -32.85
C ILE A 203 14.35 7.36 -33.04
N SER A 204 14.97 7.85 -34.13
CA SER A 204 16.37 7.57 -34.42
C SER A 204 17.30 8.19 -33.38
N GLU A 205 17.02 9.41 -32.96
CA GLU A 205 17.82 10.12 -31.97
C GLU A 205 17.67 9.51 -30.56
N ALA A 206 16.46 9.09 -30.17
CA ALA A 206 16.24 8.35 -28.94
C ALA A 206 17.05 7.04 -28.91
N LYS A 207 17.09 6.30 -30.02
CA LYS A 207 17.87 5.06 -30.14
C LYS A 207 19.37 5.32 -30.07
N ARG A 208 19.87 6.31 -30.80
CA ARG A 208 21.28 6.70 -30.81
C ARG A 208 21.78 7.10 -29.42
N LEU A 209 21.01 7.95 -28.73
CA LEU A 209 21.35 8.43 -27.39
C LEU A 209 21.25 7.32 -26.34
N ALA A 210 20.27 6.42 -26.44
CA ALA A 210 20.18 5.27 -25.54
C ALA A 210 21.43 4.37 -25.64
N GLN A 211 21.92 4.14 -26.85
CA GLN A 211 23.12 3.34 -27.09
C GLN A 211 24.37 4.01 -26.50
N LEU A 212 24.53 5.33 -26.69
CA LEU A 212 25.61 6.11 -26.08
C LEU A 212 25.61 6.10 -24.55
N VAL A 213 24.42 6.13 -23.93
CA VAL A 213 24.30 6.03 -22.47
C VAL A 213 24.77 4.65 -22.00
N THR A 214 24.33 3.58 -22.67
CA THR A 214 24.76 2.20 -22.34
C THR A 214 26.27 2.02 -22.52
N ASP A 215 26.85 2.56 -23.59
CA ASP A 215 28.28 2.48 -23.86
C ASP A 215 29.09 3.24 -22.79
N GLN A 216 28.63 4.43 -22.36
CA GLN A 216 29.29 5.16 -21.27
C GLN A 216 29.21 4.43 -19.93
N GLU A 217 28.05 3.85 -19.59
CA GLU A 217 27.91 3.08 -18.36
C GLU A 217 28.81 1.83 -18.36
N ALA A 218 28.96 1.16 -19.51
CA ALA A 218 29.86 0.03 -19.68
C ALA A 218 31.33 0.44 -19.49
N ILE A 219 31.75 1.55 -20.11
CA ILE A 219 33.11 2.08 -19.98
C ILE A 219 33.39 2.52 -18.53
N ALA A 220 32.43 3.17 -17.87
CA ALA A 220 32.58 3.58 -16.47
C ALA A 220 32.72 2.37 -15.52
N LYS A 221 31.94 1.30 -15.75
CA LYS A 221 32.05 0.05 -14.99
C LYS A 221 33.39 -0.65 -15.20
N GLN A 222 33.91 -0.69 -16.42
CA GLN A 222 35.24 -1.26 -16.71
C GLN A 222 36.35 -0.47 -16.01
N LYS A 223 36.33 0.87 -16.09
CA LYS A 223 37.31 1.71 -15.39
C LYS A 223 37.24 1.58 -13.87
N ALA A 224 36.05 1.46 -13.31
CA ALA A 224 35.87 1.23 -11.87
C ALA A 224 36.40 -0.14 -11.43
N ALA A 225 36.30 -1.16 -12.29
CA ALA A 225 36.86 -2.49 -12.04
C ALA A 225 38.39 -2.53 -12.14
N GLU A 226 38.99 -1.74 -13.04
CA GLU A 226 40.45 -1.64 -13.22
C GLU A 226 41.15 -0.80 -12.14
N HIS A 227 40.46 0.21 -11.56
CA HIS A 227 40.99 1.04 -10.48
C HIS A 227 40.66 0.52 -9.06
N GLY A 228 39.85 -0.54 -8.95
CA GLY A 228 39.48 -1.18 -7.68
C GLY A 228 40.26 -2.46 -7.36
N SER A 229 41.24 -2.84 -8.19
CA SER A 229 42.17 -3.96 -8.03
C SER A 229 43.59 -3.46 -7.78
#